data_AF-A0AAD5XIB1-F1
#
_entry.id   AF-A0AAD5XIB1-F1
#
_cell.length_a   1.000
_cell.length_b   1.000
_cell.length_c   1.000
_cell.angle_alpha   90.00
_cell.angle_beta   90.00
_cell.angle_gamma   90.00
#
_symmetry.space_group_name_H-M   'P 1'
#
loop_
_entity.id
_entity.type
_entity.pdbx_description
1 polymer ?
#
loop_
_entity_poly.entity_id
_entity_poly.type
_entity_poly.pdbx_seq_one_letter_code
_entity_poly.pdbx_strand_id
1 'polypeptide(L)'
;MPNIKFNTRAQVLAITPHTTEKLVALSGNSRVRIQYGQIAGIRVQPAEAFKFAAAVKARQQRVISRADVRIPGNAKPDLFLFATAANAIGLELHGHPKYAAVYFDVANHPPASIAARIQAELRLAAAVSEISQNR
;
A
#
# COMPACT_ATOMS: atom_id res chain seq x y z
N MET A 1 -11.84 -4.49 -4.00
CA MET A 1 -10.65 -4.85 -3.18
C MET A 1 -9.39 -4.92 -4.03
N PRO A 2 -8.31 -4.21 -3.70
CA PRO A 2 -7.12 -4.19 -4.54
C PRO A 2 -6.49 -5.60 -4.71
N ASN A 3 -6.13 -5.95 -5.94
CA ASN A 3 -5.35 -7.15 -6.28
C ASN A 3 -3.86 -6.89 -6.01
N ILE A 4 -3.26 -7.76 -5.20
CA ILE A 4 -1.87 -7.67 -4.76
C ILE A 4 -1.08 -8.75 -5.49
N LYS A 5 0.00 -8.33 -6.17
CA LYS A 5 0.91 -9.25 -6.85
C LYS A 5 2.33 -9.05 -6.32
N PHE A 6 2.92 -10.13 -5.84
CA PHE A 6 4.30 -10.22 -5.41
C PHE A 6 5.15 -10.65 -6.60
N ASN A 7 6.20 -9.89 -6.93
CA ASN A 7 7.18 -10.29 -7.92
C ASN A 7 8.57 -10.27 -7.27
N THR A 8 8.96 -11.42 -6.72
CA THR A 8 10.25 -11.59 -6.02
C THR A 8 11.43 -11.36 -6.96
N ARG A 9 11.35 -11.82 -8.23
CA ARG A 9 12.44 -11.66 -9.20
C ARG A 9 12.69 -10.20 -9.57
N ALA A 10 11.62 -9.43 -9.79
CA ALA A 10 11.72 -8.01 -10.07
C ALA A 10 11.79 -7.15 -8.79
N GLN A 11 11.72 -7.77 -7.60
CA GLN A 11 11.66 -7.12 -6.29
C GLN A 11 10.56 -6.05 -6.18
N VAL A 12 9.38 -6.32 -6.75
CA VAL A 12 8.27 -5.35 -6.81
C VAL A 12 7.00 -5.93 -6.18
N LEU A 13 6.39 -5.13 -5.31
CA LEU A 13 5.01 -5.27 -4.87
C LEU A 13 4.11 -4.43 -5.76
N ALA A 14 3.10 -5.04 -6.37
CA ALA A 14 2.16 -4.33 -7.21
C ALA A 14 0.74 -4.40 -6.65
N ILE A 15 0.15 -3.24 -6.37
CA ILE A 15 -1.20 -3.10 -5.82
C ILE A 15 -2.09 -2.51 -6.92
N THR A 16 -3.14 -3.23 -7.29
CA THR A 16 -4.06 -2.87 -8.38
C THR A 16 -5.47 -2.72 -7.82
N PRO A 17 -6.06 -1.52 -7.70
CA PRO A 17 -7.42 -1.34 -7.23
C PRO A 17 -8.44 -2.08 -8.13
N HIS A 18 -9.51 -2.61 -7.53
CA HIS A 18 -10.51 -3.44 -8.24
C HIS A 18 -11.54 -2.66 -9.03
N THR A 19 -11.87 -1.45 -8.57
CA THR A 19 -13.04 -0.72 -9.08
C THR A 19 -12.58 0.33 -10.08
N THR A 20 -13.06 0.18 -11.31
CA THR A 20 -13.23 1.24 -12.32
C THR A 20 -14.22 2.33 -11.87
N GLU A 21 -14.95 2.14 -10.77
CA GLU A 21 -15.96 3.09 -10.33
C GLU A 21 -15.40 4.26 -9.52
N LYS A 22 -15.28 5.37 -10.26
CA LYS A 22 -15.32 6.78 -9.84
C LYS A 22 -14.22 7.23 -8.88
N LEU A 23 -13.03 7.41 -9.44
CA LEU A 23 -12.39 8.73 -9.55
C LEU A 23 -11.18 8.59 -10.48
N VAL A 24 -11.46 8.84 -11.75
CA VAL A 24 -10.52 9.50 -12.65
C VAL A 24 -10.09 10.80 -11.95
N ALA A 25 -9.05 10.71 -11.15
CA ALA A 25 -8.36 11.88 -10.61
C ALA A 25 -6.89 11.51 -10.43
N LEU A 26 -6.06 12.05 -11.33
CA LEU A 26 -4.65 12.42 -11.13
C LEU A 26 -3.52 11.55 -11.69
N SER A 27 -3.72 10.35 -12.23
CA SER A 27 -2.74 9.75 -13.17
C SER A 27 -3.24 8.45 -13.77
N GLY A 28 -3.15 8.28 -15.08
CA GLY A 28 -3.58 7.10 -15.85
C GLY A 28 -2.94 5.75 -15.46
N ASN A 29 -2.10 5.69 -14.43
CA ASN A 29 -1.67 4.44 -13.83
C ASN A 29 -2.65 4.01 -12.73
N SER A 30 -3.43 2.96 -13.04
CA SER A 30 -4.29 2.22 -12.12
C SER A 30 -3.49 1.23 -11.25
N ARG A 31 -2.16 1.25 -11.29
CA ARG A 31 -1.31 0.31 -10.56
C ARG A 31 -0.26 1.04 -9.75
N VAL A 32 -0.21 0.76 -8.45
CA VAL A 32 0.86 1.21 -7.56
C VAL A 32 1.95 0.15 -7.58
N ARG A 33 3.16 0.53 -7.97
CA ARG A 33 4.33 -0.35 -7.98
C ARG A 33 5.30 0.15 -6.92
N ILE A 34 5.62 -0.70 -5.96
CA ILE A 34 6.49 -0.39 -4.84
C ILE A 34 7.67 -1.35 -4.91
N GLN A 35 8.88 -0.82 -5.03
CA GLN A 35 10.08 -1.65 -4.94
C GLN A 35 10.23 -2.14 -3.49
N TYR A 36 10.66 -3.38 -3.30
CA TYR A 36 10.83 -3.96 -1.98
C TYR A 36 11.83 -3.15 -1.13
N GLY A 37 12.92 -2.65 -1.74
CA GLY A 37 13.87 -1.75 -1.06
C GLY A 37 13.31 -0.37 -0.68
N GLN A 38 12.11 0.00 -1.14
CA GLN A 38 11.42 1.22 -0.74
C GLN A 38 10.51 1.02 0.46
N ILE A 39 10.21 -0.22 0.87
CA ILE A 39 9.33 -0.51 2.00
C ILE A 39 10.15 -0.39 3.28
N ALA A 40 9.93 0.69 4.03
CA ALA A 40 10.61 0.96 5.29
C ALA A 40 9.89 0.31 6.49
N GLY A 41 8.57 0.15 6.41
CA GLY A 41 7.76 -0.39 7.50
C GLY A 41 6.43 -0.97 7.01
N ILE A 42 5.92 -1.93 7.76
CA ILE A 42 4.63 -2.60 7.50
C ILE A 42 3.79 -2.49 8.77
N ARG A 43 2.56 -1.98 8.65
CA ARG A 43 1.61 -1.84 9.76
C ARG A 43 0.33 -2.60 9.46
N VAL A 44 -0.10 -3.43 10.41
CA VAL A 44 -1.39 -4.12 10.35
C VAL A 44 -2.45 -3.24 11.02
N GLN A 45 -3.61 -3.08 10.38
CA GLN A 45 -4.73 -2.29 10.91
C GLN A 45 -4.30 -0.90 11.43
N PRO A 46 -3.61 -0.10 10.61
CA PRO A 46 -3.03 1.17 11.06
C PRO A 46 -4.11 2.13 11.55
N ALA A 47 -3.86 2.81 12.66
CA ALA A 47 -4.80 3.78 13.25
C ALA A 47 -5.16 4.90 12.27
N GLU A 48 -4.23 5.26 11.38
CA GLU A 48 -4.42 6.23 10.30
C GLU A 48 -5.53 5.79 9.34
N ALA A 49 -5.65 4.50 9.05
CA ALA A 49 -6.73 3.97 8.21
C ALA A 49 -8.10 4.14 8.89
N PHE A 50 -8.19 3.91 10.20
CA PHE A 50 -9.43 4.13 10.97
C PHE A 50 -9.78 5.60 11.07
N LYS A 51 -8.80 6.47 11.36
CA LYS A 51 -9.00 7.94 11.40
C LYS A 51 -9.49 8.45 10.05
N PHE A 52 -8.87 8.00 8.96
CA PHE A 52 -9.29 8.38 7.61
C PHE A 52 -10.68 7.85 7.28
N ALA A 53 -10.97 6.59 7.60
CA ALA A 53 -12.30 5.99 7.40
C ALA A 53 -13.40 6.75 8.15
N ALA A 54 -13.15 7.13 9.40
CA ALA A 54 -14.09 7.91 10.21
C ALA A 54 -14.30 9.32 9.63
N ALA A 55 -13.22 10.02 9.26
CA ALA A 55 -13.28 11.36 8.69
C ALA A 55 -14.03 11.40 7.34
N VAL A 56 -13.84 10.38 6.49
CA VAL A 56 -14.59 10.29 5.23
C VAL A 56 -16.04 9.88 5.48
N LYS A 57 -16.32 8.88 6.34
CA LYS A 57 -17.72 8.51 6.67
C LYS A 57 -18.53 9.70 7.20
N ALA A 58 -17.91 10.54 8.01
CA ALA A 58 -18.52 11.78 8.51
C ALA A 58 -18.86 12.79 7.40
N ARG A 59 -18.14 12.74 6.27
CA ARG A 59 -18.30 13.66 5.13
C ARG A 59 -19.08 13.05 3.95
N GLN A 60 -19.06 11.73 3.80
CA GLN A 60 -19.58 10.99 2.66
C GLN A 60 -19.99 9.56 3.10
N GLN A 61 -21.23 9.15 2.86
CA GLN A 61 -21.72 7.79 3.16
C GLN A 61 -21.14 6.69 2.24
N ARG A 62 -20.07 6.97 1.48
CA ARG A 62 -19.54 6.05 0.46
C ARG A 62 -18.14 5.55 0.79
N VAL A 63 -17.92 4.30 0.39
CA VAL A 63 -16.69 3.51 0.53
C VAL A 63 -15.51 4.24 -0.11
N ILE A 64 -14.40 4.34 0.63
CA ILE A 64 -13.13 4.89 0.15
C ILE A 64 -12.49 3.85 -0.78
N SER A 65 -11.94 4.26 -1.91
CA SER A 65 -11.27 3.31 -2.81
C SER A 65 -9.94 3.83 -3.34
N ARG A 66 -9.76 5.16 -3.41
CA ARG A 66 -8.49 5.81 -3.80
C ARG A 66 -8.47 7.29 -3.39
N ALA A 67 -7.72 7.62 -2.34
CA ALA A 67 -7.53 9.02 -1.93
C ALA A 67 -6.05 9.31 -1.67
N ASP A 68 -5.53 10.35 -2.31
CA ASP A 68 -4.21 10.93 -2.03
C ASP A 68 -4.39 12.04 -0.99
N VAL A 69 -3.87 11.85 0.22
CA VAL A 69 -4.00 12.80 1.33
C VAL A 69 -2.62 13.35 1.67
N ARG A 70 -2.47 14.68 1.61
CA ARG A 70 -1.24 15.34 2.05
C ARG A 70 -1.33 15.64 3.55
N ILE A 71 -0.61 14.88 4.37
CA ILE A 71 -0.48 15.16 5.80
C ILE A 71 0.46 16.37 5.99
N PRO A 72 0.09 17.38 6.80
CA PRO A 72 1.00 18.48 7.13
C PRO A 72 2.31 17.96 7.70
N GLY A 73 3.45 18.39 7.13
CA GLY A 73 4.78 17.91 7.50
C GLY A 73 5.33 16.78 6.61
N ASN A 74 4.49 16.07 5.85
CA ASN A 74 4.96 15.10 4.87
C ASN A 74 5.34 15.77 3.54
N ALA A 75 6.50 15.41 3.01
CA ALA A 75 6.95 15.87 1.69
C ALA A 75 6.07 15.28 0.55
N LYS A 76 5.51 14.08 0.76
CA LYS A 76 4.70 13.33 -0.22
C LYS A 76 3.34 12.95 0.37
N PRO A 77 2.29 12.82 -0.45
CA PRO A 77 0.99 12.38 0.01
C PRO A 77 1.00 10.90 0.42
N ASP A 78 0.04 10.55 1.25
CA ASP A 78 -0.30 9.18 1.61
C ASP A 78 -1.47 8.70 0.76
N LEU A 79 -1.41 7.46 0.31
CA LEU A 79 -2.41 6.86 -0.56
C LEU A 79 -3.28 5.87 0.23
N PHE A 80 -4.60 6.05 0.19
CA PHE A 80 -5.57 5.20 0.88
C PHE A 80 -6.43 4.43 -0.14
N LEU A 81 -6.30 3.10 -0.16
CA LEU A 81 -6.89 2.12 -1.08
C LEU A 81 -7.68 1.03 -0.35
N PHE A 82 -8.60 1.41 0.53
CA PHE A 82 -9.39 0.43 1.27
C PHE A 82 -10.84 0.81 1.42
N ALA A 83 -11.71 -0.19 1.31
CA ALA A 83 -13.13 -0.02 1.53
C ALA A 83 -13.49 0.03 3.03
N THR A 84 -12.80 -0.80 3.80
CA THR A 84 -12.90 -0.89 5.25
C THR A 84 -11.51 -0.81 5.88
N ALA A 85 -11.39 -0.04 6.97
CA ALA A 85 -10.14 0.05 7.73
C ALA A 85 -9.84 -1.26 8.50
N ALA A 86 -10.85 -2.10 8.77
CA ALA A 86 -10.70 -3.31 9.56
C ALA A 86 -9.74 -4.33 8.93
N ASN A 87 -9.61 -4.33 7.61
CA ASN A 87 -8.74 -5.22 6.86
C ASN A 87 -7.59 -4.47 6.17
N ALA A 88 -7.25 -3.27 6.65
CA ALA A 88 -6.22 -2.46 6.04
C ALA A 88 -4.80 -2.87 6.48
N ILE A 89 -3.86 -2.74 5.54
CA ILE A 89 -2.42 -2.80 5.76
C ILE A 89 -1.84 -1.47 5.30
N GLY A 90 -0.91 -0.93 6.09
CA GLY A 90 -0.12 0.25 5.75
C GLY A 90 1.30 -0.12 5.40
N LEU A 91 1.85 0.51 4.37
CA LEU A 91 3.26 0.46 4.00
C LEU A 91 3.83 1.86 4.10
N GLU A 92 4.87 2.00 4.91
CA GLU A 92 5.71 3.20 4.94
C GLU A 92 6.75 3.09 3.83
N LEU A 93 6.86 4.13 3.02
CA LEU A 93 7.71 4.16 1.85
C LEU A 93 8.83 5.18 1.99
N HIS A 94 10.06 4.72 1.80
CA HIS A 94 11.23 5.58 1.65
C HIS A 94 11.69 5.59 0.19
N GLY A 95 11.98 6.77 -0.35
CA GLY A 95 12.43 6.91 -1.74
C GLY A 95 11.39 6.65 -2.84
N HIS A 96 10.14 6.30 -2.51
CA HIS A 96 9.08 6.14 -3.53
C HIS A 96 8.74 7.50 -4.18
N PRO A 97 8.65 7.62 -5.52
CA PRO A 97 8.59 8.92 -6.19
C PRO A 97 7.34 9.75 -5.86
N LYS A 98 6.21 9.09 -5.57
CA LYS A 98 4.90 9.75 -5.47
C LYS A 98 4.27 9.75 -4.08
N TYR A 99 4.62 8.80 -3.21
CA TYR A 99 3.86 8.50 -1.99
C TYR A 99 4.81 8.32 -0.80
N ALA A 100 4.41 8.81 0.37
CA ALA A 100 5.10 8.57 1.63
C ALA A 100 4.59 7.30 2.32
N ALA A 101 3.27 7.05 2.29
CA ALA A 101 2.69 5.79 2.71
C ALA A 101 1.60 5.29 1.76
N VAL A 102 1.36 3.98 1.77
CA VAL A 102 0.25 3.35 1.03
C VAL A 102 -0.51 2.43 1.97
N TYR A 103 -1.80 2.70 2.13
CA TYR A 103 -2.74 1.93 2.93
C TYR A 103 -3.70 1.20 2.01
N PHE A 104 -3.92 -0.10 2.17
CA PHE A 104 -4.77 -0.88 1.27
C PHE A 104 -5.49 -2.03 1.98
N ASP A 105 -6.64 -2.42 1.44
CA ASP A 105 -7.49 -3.50 1.97
C ASP A 105 -7.02 -4.89 1.51
N VAL A 106 -7.10 -5.87 2.39
CA VAL A 106 -6.79 -7.28 2.10
C VAL A 106 -7.92 -8.25 2.45
N ALA A 107 -9.19 -7.89 2.30
CA ALA A 107 -10.31 -8.68 2.85
C ALA A 107 -10.42 -10.20 2.49
N ASN A 108 -9.67 -10.74 1.52
CA ASN A 108 -9.63 -12.19 1.26
C ASN A 108 -8.67 -12.95 2.18
N HIS A 109 -7.83 -12.23 2.93
CA HIS A 109 -6.81 -12.78 3.81
C HIS A 109 -6.72 -11.98 5.10
N PRO A 110 -6.38 -12.61 6.24
CA PRO A 110 -6.10 -11.86 7.45
C PRO A 110 -4.96 -10.85 7.22
N PRO A 111 -5.09 -9.59 7.66
CA PRO A 111 -4.04 -8.57 7.52
C PRO A 111 -2.66 -9.00 8.01
N ALA A 112 -2.61 -9.70 9.14
CA ALA A 112 -1.38 -10.25 9.68
C ALA A 112 -0.70 -11.26 8.73
N SER A 113 -1.47 -12.08 8.01
CA SER A 113 -0.95 -13.07 7.06
C SER A 113 -0.30 -12.40 5.87
N ILE A 114 -0.94 -11.37 5.30
CA ILE A 114 -0.35 -10.62 4.18
C ILE A 114 0.86 -9.79 4.62
N ALA A 115 0.82 -9.18 5.81
CA ALA A 115 1.97 -8.48 6.36
C ALA A 115 3.18 -9.43 6.54
N ALA A 116 2.95 -10.62 7.10
CA ALA A 116 3.98 -11.65 7.22
C ALA A 116 4.50 -12.11 5.84
N ARG A 117 3.62 -12.22 4.84
CA ARG A 117 4.04 -12.56 3.47
C ARG A 117 4.93 -11.47 2.86
N ILE A 118 4.55 -10.19 3.00
CA ILE A 118 5.39 -9.07 2.54
C ILE A 118 6.76 -9.12 3.23
N GLN A 119 6.80 -9.32 4.55
CA GLN A 119 8.06 -9.42 5.30
C GLN A 119 8.96 -10.57 4.80
N ALA A 120 8.37 -11.72 4.48
CA ALA A 120 9.12 -12.84 3.92
C ALA A 120 9.70 -12.51 2.53
N GLU A 121 8.92 -11.85 1.68
CA GLU A 121 9.35 -11.42 0.35
C GLU A 121 10.48 -10.37 0.41
N LEU A 122 10.42 -9.45 1.38
CA LEU A 122 11.51 -8.49 1.63
C LEU A 122 12.82 -9.20 2.00
N ARG A 123 12.76 -10.20 2.89
CA ARG A 123 13.93 -11.00 3.30
C ARG A 123 14.50 -11.81 2.13
N LEU A 124 13.64 -12.42 1.32
CA LEU A 124 14.06 -13.17 0.13
C LEU A 124 14.75 -12.25 -0.89
N ALA A 125 14.22 -11.05 -1.12
CA ALA A 125 14.85 -10.10 -2.02
C ALA A 125 16.21 -9.60 -1.53
N ALA A 126 16.36 -9.33 -0.23
CA ALA A 126 17.66 -9.00 0.35
C ALA A 126 18.70 -10.10 0.09
N ALA A 127 18.34 -11.37 0.32
CA ALA A 127 19.22 -12.51 0.06
C ALA A 127 19.61 -12.66 -1.42
N VAL A 128 18.67 -12.42 -2.36
CA VAL A 128 18.95 -12.48 -3.81
C VAL A 128 19.92 -11.37 -4.24
N SER A 129 19.78 -10.18 -3.65
CA SER A 129 20.67 -9.05 -3.93
C SER A 129 22.11 -9.32 -3.46
N GLU A 130 22.29 -9.94 -2.28
CA GLU A 130 23.61 -10.31 -1.74
C GLU A 130 24.33 -11.34 -2.61
N ILE A 131 23.62 -12.36 -3.10
CA ILE A 131 24.20 -13.39 -3.97
C ILE A 131 24.66 -12.80 -5.31
N SER A 132 23.97 -11.78 -5.80
CA SER A 132 24.27 -11.15 -7.08
C SER A 132 25.47 -10.18 -7.01
N GLN A 133 25.84 -9.71 -5.80
CA GLN A 133 26.99 -8.83 -5.59
C GLN A 133 28.31 -9.58 -5.35
N ASN A 134 28.25 -10.87 -5.03
CA ASN A 134 29.42 -11.73 -4.81
C ASN A 134 29.82 -12.55 -6.06
N ARG A 135 29.45 -12.09 -7.26
CA ARG A 135 29.88 -12.64 -8.55
C ARG A 135 30.56 -11.56 -9.38
#